data_AF-A0A1G3V046-F1
#
_entry.id   AF-A0A1G3V046-F1
#
_cell.length_a   1.000
_cell.length_b   1.000
_cell.length_c   1.000
_cell.angle_alpha   90.00
_cell.angle_beta   90.00
_cell.angle_gamma   90.00
#
_symmetry.space_group_name_H-M   'P 1'
#
loop_
_entity.id
_entity.type
_entity.pdbx_description
1 polymer ?
#
loop_
_entity_poly.entity_id
_entity_poly.type
_entity_poly.pdbx_seq_one_letter_code
_entity_poly.pdbx_strand_id
1 'polypeptide(L)'
;MQQIDEKVLEIISNETKDFISGISIVTPSVYTDLFTKFALSHNASLNEEDKITDYLLSKKISLFTNLQDATSKNAKKLSESTDKALLAIKDKNEDILNEVLRETQNLHLEIERLKKSVYKDELTNIYNRKWLNDHFLEDESQSFKDFGTLAIIDLNYFKIINDTYGHIIGDKVLIYIANQLK
;
A
#
# COMPACT_ATOMS: atom_id res chain seq x y z
N MET A 1 -24.00 -15.59 -16.61
CA MET A 1 -22.56 -15.88 -16.73
C MET A 1 -22.06 -16.07 -15.30
N GLN A 2 -21.65 -17.29 -14.93
CA GLN A 2 -21.39 -17.68 -13.54
C GLN A 2 -20.20 -16.91 -12.95
N GLN A 3 -20.40 -16.31 -11.79
CA GLN A 3 -19.34 -15.79 -10.92
C GLN A 3 -18.42 -16.96 -10.56
N ILE A 4 -17.10 -16.82 -10.73
CA ILE A 4 -16.17 -17.84 -10.25
C ILE A 4 -16.18 -17.77 -8.72
N ASP A 5 -16.56 -18.88 -8.08
CA ASP A 5 -16.58 -19.01 -6.63
C ASP A 5 -15.15 -18.93 -6.09
N GLU A 6 -14.95 -18.14 -5.03
CA GLU A 6 -13.65 -17.92 -4.39
C GLU A 6 -12.99 -19.25 -3.97
N LYS A 7 -13.81 -20.26 -3.61
CA LYS A 7 -13.35 -21.63 -3.33
C LYS A 7 -12.77 -22.35 -4.54
N VAL A 8 -13.29 -22.07 -5.74
CA VAL A 8 -12.81 -22.69 -6.99
C VAL A 8 -11.46 -22.09 -7.37
N LEU A 9 -11.27 -20.78 -7.19
CA LEU A 9 -9.97 -20.13 -7.40
C LEU A 9 -8.91 -20.64 -6.42
N GLU A 10 -9.28 -20.90 -5.17
CA GLU A 10 -8.38 -21.48 -4.16
C GLU A 10 -7.91 -22.89 -4.55
N ILE A 11 -8.83 -23.74 -5.02
CA ILE A 11 -8.51 -25.10 -5.52
C ILE A 11 -7.55 -25.02 -6.71
N ILE A 12 -7.86 -24.20 -7.72
CA ILE A 12 -7.02 -24.04 -8.92
C ILE A 12 -5.62 -23.51 -8.53
N SER A 13 -5.54 -22.56 -7.59
CA SER A 13 -4.26 -22.01 -7.12
C SER A 13 -3.42 -23.06 -6.42
N ASN A 14 -4.03 -23.91 -5.60
CA ASN A 14 -3.32 -24.97 -4.87
C ASN A 14 -2.82 -26.07 -5.83
N GLU A 15 -3.64 -26.51 -6.78
CA GLU A 15 -3.20 -27.48 -7.81
C GLU A 15 -2.06 -26.92 -8.68
N THR A 16 -2.15 -25.64 -9.05
CA THR A 16 -1.08 -24.97 -9.81
C THR A 16 0.21 -24.92 -8.98
N LYS A 17 0.12 -24.57 -7.69
CA LYS A 17 1.27 -24.54 -6.76
C LYS A 17 1.89 -25.92 -6.55
N ASP A 18 1.08 -26.97 -6.43
CA ASP A 18 1.56 -28.34 -6.28
C ASP A 18 2.31 -28.80 -7.53
N PHE A 19 1.79 -28.47 -8.71
CA PHE A 19 2.42 -28.86 -9.98
C PHE A 19 3.74 -28.11 -10.24
N ILE A 20 3.80 -26.81 -9.94
CA ILE A 20 5.03 -26.02 -10.14
C ILE A 20 6.11 -26.29 -9.09
N SER A 21 5.77 -26.93 -7.96
CA SER A 21 6.74 -27.28 -6.92
C SER A 21 7.81 -28.28 -7.39
N GLY A 22 7.57 -28.98 -8.51
CA GLY A 22 8.55 -29.84 -9.19
C GLY A 22 9.38 -29.14 -10.29
N ILE A 23 9.15 -27.85 -10.57
CA ILE A 23 9.79 -27.11 -11.66
C ILE A 23 10.87 -26.19 -11.09
N SER A 24 12.13 -26.37 -11.53
CA SER A 24 13.27 -25.61 -11.00
C SER A 24 13.22 -24.11 -11.30
N ILE A 25 12.56 -23.69 -12.39
CA ILE A 25 12.37 -22.29 -12.77
C ILE A 25 10.97 -22.12 -13.34
N VAL A 26 10.15 -21.34 -12.65
CA VAL A 26 8.78 -21.02 -13.06
C VAL A 26 8.78 -19.59 -13.58
N THR A 27 8.60 -19.41 -14.88
CA THR A 27 8.41 -18.08 -15.46
C THR A 27 6.94 -17.66 -15.34
N PRO A 28 6.62 -16.35 -15.38
CA PRO A 28 5.24 -15.89 -15.39
C PRO A 28 4.39 -16.58 -16.48
N SER A 29 4.96 -16.79 -17.67
CA SER A 29 4.27 -17.49 -18.76
C SER A 29 3.95 -18.95 -18.42
N VAL A 30 4.89 -19.70 -17.84
CA VAL A 30 4.69 -21.11 -17.44
C VAL A 30 3.64 -21.22 -16.34
N TYR A 31 3.64 -20.28 -15.40
CA TYR A 31 2.61 -20.21 -14.36
C TYR A 31 1.23 -19.94 -14.96
N THR A 32 1.12 -18.94 -15.84
CA THR A 32 -0.15 -18.57 -16.51
C THR A 32 -0.70 -19.73 -17.35
N ASP A 33 0.15 -20.45 -18.09
CA ASP A 33 -0.28 -21.60 -18.90
C ASP A 33 -0.84 -22.74 -18.03
N LEU A 34 -0.17 -23.04 -16.92
CA LEU A 34 -0.58 -24.10 -15.99
C LEU A 34 -1.86 -23.73 -15.25
N PHE A 35 -1.94 -22.51 -14.72
CA PHE A 35 -3.15 -21.97 -14.10
C PHE A 35 -4.32 -21.99 -15.08
N THR A 36 -4.06 -21.67 -16.35
CA THR A 36 -5.07 -21.69 -17.41
C THR A 36 -5.61 -23.08 -17.69
N LYS A 37 -4.71 -24.06 -17.72
CA LYS A 37 -5.08 -25.45 -17.90
C LYS A 37 -5.96 -25.97 -16.75
N PHE A 38 -5.62 -25.66 -15.50
CA PHE A 38 -6.38 -26.10 -14.32
C PHE A 38 -7.72 -25.37 -14.14
N ALA A 39 -7.81 -24.11 -14.57
CA ALA A 39 -9.09 -23.41 -14.57
C ALA A 39 -10.06 -23.99 -15.62
N LEU A 40 -9.57 -24.31 -16.82
CA LEU A 40 -10.39 -24.98 -17.85
C LEU A 40 -10.90 -26.35 -17.38
N SER A 41 -10.11 -27.12 -16.62
CA SER A 41 -10.57 -28.40 -16.07
C SER A 41 -11.65 -28.26 -15.00
N HIS A 42 -11.75 -27.09 -14.36
CA HIS A 42 -12.78 -26.76 -13.38
C HIS A 42 -13.97 -25.99 -13.96
N ASN A 43 -14.11 -25.91 -15.29
CA ASN A 43 -15.11 -25.08 -15.98
C ASN A 43 -15.07 -23.59 -15.56
N ALA A 44 -13.92 -23.11 -15.09
CA ALA A 44 -13.69 -21.72 -14.74
C ALA A 44 -13.17 -20.97 -15.98
N SER A 45 -13.94 -19.99 -16.46
CA SER A 45 -13.54 -19.17 -17.62
C SER A 45 -12.57 -18.07 -17.17
N LEU A 46 -11.30 -18.16 -17.56
CA LEU A 46 -10.25 -17.20 -17.18
C LEU A 46 -10.25 -15.89 -17.95
N ASN A 47 -11.38 -15.48 -18.51
CA ASN A 47 -11.58 -14.11 -19.00
C ASN A 47 -11.70 -13.11 -17.81
N GLU A 48 -10.92 -13.33 -16.75
CA GLU A 48 -10.95 -12.62 -15.47
C GLU A 48 -9.65 -11.89 -15.15
N GLU A 49 -8.57 -12.05 -15.93
CA GLU A 49 -7.38 -11.19 -15.80
C GLU A 49 -7.73 -9.72 -16.05
N ASP A 50 -8.56 -9.43 -17.05
CA ASP A 50 -9.08 -8.07 -17.29
C ASP A 50 -9.92 -7.58 -16.12
N LYS A 51 -10.73 -8.43 -15.49
CA LYS A 51 -11.56 -8.05 -14.33
C LYS A 51 -10.75 -7.81 -13.06
N ILE A 52 -9.72 -8.63 -12.80
CA ILE A 52 -8.81 -8.44 -11.67
C ILE A 52 -7.99 -7.19 -11.88
N THR A 53 -7.51 -6.96 -13.10
CA THR A 53 -6.79 -5.74 -13.48
C THR A 53 -7.69 -4.51 -13.32
N ASP A 54 -8.93 -4.56 -13.82
CA ASP A 54 -9.93 -3.50 -13.67
C ASP A 54 -10.28 -3.26 -12.19
N TYR A 55 -10.39 -4.31 -11.38
CA TYR A 55 -10.62 -4.20 -9.94
C TYR A 55 -9.44 -3.53 -9.22
N LEU A 56 -8.20 -3.97 -9.50
CA LEU A 56 -7.00 -3.37 -8.90
C LEU A 56 -6.79 -1.94 -9.36
N LEU A 57 -7.05 -1.66 -10.64
CA LEU A 57 -6.93 -0.33 -11.23
C LEU A 57 -8.01 0.59 -10.67
N SER A 58 -9.27 0.16 -10.62
CA SER A 58 -10.36 0.94 -10.01
C SER A 58 -10.12 1.21 -8.52
N LYS A 59 -9.59 0.24 -7.76
CA LYS A 59 -9.19 0.44 -6.36
C LYS A 59 -8.08 1.47 -6.23
N LYS A 60 -7.04 1.40 -7.07
CA LYS A 60 -5.96 2.40 -7.10
C LYS A 60 -6.44 3.79 -7.52
N ILE A 61 -7.27 3.88 -8.55
CA ILE A 61 -7.88 5.14 -9.01
C ILE A 61 -8.72 5.73 -7.88
N SER A 62 -9.58 4.94 -7.24
CA SER A 62 -10.40 5.40 -6.12
C SER A 62 -9.54 5.92 -4.97
N LEU A 63 -8.47 5.20 -4.60
CA LEU A 63 -7.53 5.68 -3.58
C LEU A 63 -6.87 7.00 -4.00
N PHE A 64 -6.43 7.12 -5.25
CA PHE A 64 -5.79 8.32 -5.77
C PHE A 64 -6.74 9.51 -5.80
N THR A 65 -7.98 9.31 -6.26
CA THR A 65 -9.04 10.34 -6.24
C THR A 65 -9.31 10.81 -4.82
N ASN A 66 -9.46 9.88 -3.87
CA ASN A 66 -9.67 10.23 -2.46
C ASN A 66 -8.52 11.06 -1.88
N LEU A 67 -7.27 10.71 -2.22
CA LEU A 67 -6.09 11.47 -1.82
C LEU A 67 -6.07 12.86 -2.47
N GLN A 68 -6.39 12.96 -3.75
CA GLN A 68 -6.45 14.22 -4.48
C GLN A 68 -7.51 15.16 -3.91
N ASP A 69 -8.70 14.65 -3.61
CA ASP A 69 -9.80 15.41 -3.02
C ASP A 69 -9.45 15.90 -1.62
N ALA A 70 -8.88 15.01 -0.78
CA ALA A 70 -8.43 15.37 0.56
C ALA A 70 -7.33 16.44 0.52
N THR A 71 -6.37 16.32 -0.40
CA THR A 71 -5.29 17.28 -0.58
C THR A 71 -5.83 18.64 -1.04
N SER A 72 -6.73 18.65 -2.02
CA SER A 72 -7.33 19.89 -2.54
C SER A 72 -8.18 20.60 -1.47
N LYS A 73 -8.92 19.83 -0.67
CA LYS A 73 -9.68 20.35 0.47
C LYS A 73 -8.78 20.95 1.54
N ASN A 74 -7.67 20.29 1.87
CA ASN A 74 -6.70 20.80 2.84
C ASN A 74 -6.01 22.06 2.34
N ALA A 75 -5.66 22.14 1.05
CA ALA A 75 -5.09 23.35 0.44
C ALA A 75 -6.05 24.54 0.50
N LYS A 76 -7.35 24.32 0.19
CA LYS A 76 -8.38 25.35 0.30
C LYS A 76 -8.54 25.83 1.75
N LYS A 77 -8.67 24.91 2.70
CA LYS A 77 -8.76 25.26 4.13
C LYS A 77 -7.53 26.02 4.64
N LEU A 78 -6.35 25.62 4.18
CA LEU A 78 -5.10 26.31 4.53
C LEU A 78 -5.18 27.76 4.05
N SER A 79 -5.53 28.00 2.78
CA SER A 79 -5.71 29.34 2.21
C SER A 79 -6.67 30.18 3.05
N GLU A 80 -7.88 29.66 3.31
CA GLU A 80 -8.91 30.33 4.11
C GLU A 80 -8.42 30.67 5.53
N SER A 81 -7.70 29.76 6.17
CA SER A 81 -7.16 29.96 7.52
C SER A 81 -6.04 31.01 7.51
N THR A 82 -5.19 31.08 6.48
CA THR A 82 -4.21 32.17 6.30
C THR A 82 -4.90 33.53 6.16
N ASP A 83 -5.99 33.61 5.38
CA ASP A 83 -6.73 34.86 5.19
C ASP A 83 -7.36 35.33 6.51
N LYS A 84 -7.98 34.39 7.26
CA LYS A 84 -8.47 34.66 8.62
C LYS A 84 -7.36 35.12 9.56
N ALA A 85 -6.18 34.50 9.51
CA ALA A 85 -5.03 34.87 10.33
C ALA A 85 -4.57 36.30 10.05
N LEU A 86 -4.48 36.68 8.76
CA LEU A 86 -4.10 38.03 8.35
C LEU A 86 -5.08 39.09 8.88
N LEU A 87 -6.39 38.80 8.82
CA LEU A 87 -7.41 39.67 9.38
C LEU A 87 -7.32 39.76 10.90
N ALA A 88 -7.16 38.64 11.60
CA ALA A 88 -7.03 38.59 13.06
C ALA A 88 -5.82 39.38 13.56
N ILE A 89 -4.68 39.29 12.86
CA ILE A 89 -3.47 40.05 13.18
C ILE A 89 -3.70 41.55 12.97
N LYS A 90 -4.35 41.92 11.86
CA LYS A 90 -4.68 43.32 11.56
C LYS A 90 -5.60 43.93 12.62
N ASP A 91 -6.59 43.16 13.07
CA ASP A 91 -7.62 43.61 14.01
C ASP A 91 -7.23 43.38 15.48
N LYS A 92 -6.03 42.83 15.73
CA LYS A 92 -5.52 42.42 17.06
C LYS A 92 -6.53 41.57 17.86
N ASN A 93 -7.24 40.69 17.16
CA ASN A 93 -8.27 39.85 17.74
C ASN A 93 -7.67 38.49 18.16
N GLU A 94 -7.36 38.36 19.45
CA GLU A 94 -6.78 37.14 20.02
C GLU A 94 -7.69 35.92 19.93
N ASP A 95 -9.01 36.09 19.95
CA ASP A 95 -9.96 34.98 19.88
C ASP A 95 -9.92 34.31 18.50
N ILE A 96 -9.94 35.11 17.43
CA ILE A 96 -9.84 34.60 16.06
C ILE A 96 -8.46 33.96 15.84
N LEU A 97 -7.40 34.53 16.43
CA LEU A 97 -6.06 33.96 16.32
C LEU A 97 -5.96 32.58 16.98
N ASN A 98 -6.61 32.40 18.14
CA ASN A 98 -6.69 31.10 18.81
C ASN A 98 -7.54 30.09 18.02
N GLU A 99 -8.59 30.52 17.34
CA GLU A 99 -9.38 29.68 16.43
C GLU A 99 -8.54 29.20 15.25
N VAL A 100 -7.84 30.11 14.57
CA VAL A 100 -6.91 29.80 13.47
C VAL A 100 -5.82 28.84 13.94
N LEU A 101 -5.28 29.03 15.14
CA LEU A 101 -4.26 28.13 15.71
C LEU A 101 -4.80 26.71 15.88
N ARG A 102 -6.04 26.54 16.35
CA ARG A 102 -6.68 25.23 16.45
C ARG A 102 -6.95 24.62 15.07
N GLU A 103 -7.44 25.41 14.12
CA GLU A 103 -7.68 24.95 12.74
C GLU A 103 -6.39 24.47 12.07
N THR A 104 -5.29 25.23 12.20
CA THR A 104 -3.99 24.87 11.64
C THR A 104 -3.39 23.62 12.30
N GLN A 105 -3.55 23.44 13.60
CA GLN A 105 -3.18 22.19 14.28
C GLN A 105 -3.96 20.98 13.75
N ASN A 106 -5.28 21.11 13.58
CA ASN A 106 -6.10 20.04 13.02
C ASN A 106 -5.73 19.72 11.57
N LEU A 107 -5.43 20.74 10.76
CA LEU A 107 -4.93 20.56 9.40
C LEU A 107 -3.60 19.82 9.36
N HIS A 108 -2.69 20.17 10.26
CA HIS A 108 -1.39 19.49 10.38
C HIS A 108 -1.57 17.99 10.69
N LEU A 109 -2.46 17.65 11.64
CA LEU A 109 -2.77 16.26 11.96
C LEU A 109 -3.35 15.49 10.77
N GLU A 110 -4.23 16.10 9.99
CA GLU A 110 -4.80 15.43 8.80
C GLU A 110 -3.74 15.24 7.70
N ILE A 111 -2.86 16.22 7.48
CA ILE A 111 -1.73 16.08 6.55
C ILE A 111 -0.83 14.92 6.97
N GLU A 112 -0.49 14.81 8.26
CA GLU A 112 0.32 13.71 8.77
C GLU A 112 -0.39 12.36 8.63
N ARG A 113 -1.72 12.31 8.77
CA ARG A 113 -2.51 11.11 8.52
C ARG A 113 -2.45 10.68 7.06
N LEU A 114 -2.60 11.61 6.13
CA LEU A 114 -2.50 11.36 4.68
C LEU A 114 -1.10 10.91 4.28
N LYS A 115 -0.05 11.54 4.83
CA LYS A 115 1.33 11.10 4.61
C LYS A 115 1.54 9.67 5.07
N LYS A 116 1.04 9.31 6.26
CA LYS A 116 1.14 7.92 6.76
C LYS A 116 0.45 6.93 5.81
N SER A 117 -0.73 7.25 5.27
CA SER A 117 -1.41 6.34 4.32
C SER A 117 -0.67 6.15 3.00
N VAL A 118 0.17 7.11 2.60
CA VAL A 118 0.96 7.01 1.36
C VAL A 118 2.29 6.29 1.60
N TYR A 119 2.94 6.55 2.74
CA TYR A 119 4.33 6.16 2.98
C TYR A 119 4.51 4.98 3.91
N LYS A 120 3.46 4.49 4.56
CA LYS A 120 3.56 3.33 5.44
C LYS A 120 2.88 2.11 4.86
N ASP A 121 3.43 0.95 5.19
CA ASP A 121 2.82 -0.36 4.95
C ASP A 121 1.65 -0.58 5.92
N GLU A 122 0.50 -1.03 5.40
CA GLU A 122 -0.73 -1.17 6.20
C GLU A 122 -0.65 -2.29 7.24
N LEU A 123 0.08 -3.37 6.94
CA LEU A 123 0.22 -4.52 7.82
C LEU A 123 1.21 -4.24 8.97
N THR A 124 2.39 -3.73 8.64
CA THR A 124 3.52 -3.62 9.57
C THR A 124 3.76 -2.21 10.11
N ASN A 125 3.14 -1.19 9.50
CA ASN A 125 3.26 0.23 9.87
C ASN A 125 4.71 0.78 9.81
N ILE A 126 5.61 0.10 9.09
CA ILE A 126 6.94 0.60 8.68
C ILE A 126 6.82 1.41 7.40
N TYR A 127 7.89 2.13 7.04
CA TYR A 127 7.94 2.82 5.76
C TYR A 127 7.93 1.83 4.60
N ASN A 128 7.09 2.10 3.62
CA ASN A 128 6.96 1.26 2.43
C ASN A 128 8.05 1.59 1.40
N ARG A 129 8.11 0.80 0.33
CA ARG A 129 9.05 0.99 -0.78
C ARG A 129 8.97 2.38 -1.42
N LYS A 130 7.78 2.99 -1.48
CA LYS A 130 7.62 4.34 -2.05
C LYS A 130 8.36 5.38 -1.22
N TRP A 131 8.28 5.28 0.10
CA TRP A 131 9.02 6.19 0.98
C TRP A 131 10.54 6.10 0.77
N LEU A 132 11.08 4.88 0.68
CA LEU A 132 12.51 4.65 0.38
C LEU A 132 12.92 5.29 -0.96
N ASN A 133 12.12 5.09 -2.01
CA ASN A 133 12.40 5.69 -3.31
C ASN A 133 12.42 7.21 -3.24
N ASP A 134 11.31 7.81 -2.78
CA ASP A 134 11.11 9.27 -2.76
C ASP A 134 12.15 9.99 -1.87
N HIS A 135 12.62 9.37 -0.77
CA HIS A 135 13.46 10.05 0.23
C HIS A 135 14.95 9.67 0.20
N PHE A 136 15.34 8.53 -0.39
CA PHE A 136 16.74 8.10 -0.41
C PHE A 136 17.29 7.85 -1.80
N LEU A 137 16.48 7.28 -2.71
CA LEU A 137 16.98 6.91 -4.05
C LEU A 137 16.85 8.06 -5.05
N GLU A 138 15.81 8.88 -4.90
CA GLU A 138 15.54 10.06 -5.73
C GLU A 138 16.02 11.37 -5.07
N ASP A 139 16.72 11.29 -3.93
CA ASP A 139 17.25 12.46 -3.24
C ASP A 139 18.33 13.16 -4.09
N GLU A 140 18.07 14.42 -4.43
CA GLU A 140 18.98 15.29 -5.19
C GLU A 140 20.28 15.57 -4.44
N SER A 141 20.29 15.46 -3.10
CA SER A 141 21.46 15.71 -2.26
C SER A 141 22.60 14.71 -2.48
N GLN A 142 22.32 13.57 -3.14
CA GLN A 142 23.21 12.42 -3.35
C GLN A 142 23.85 11.84 -2.08
N SER A 143 23.48 12.30 -0.88
CA SER A 143 24.07 11.86 0.39
C SER A 143 24.02 10.34 0.57
N PHE A 144 22.90 9.71 0.20
CA PHE A 144 22.76 8.26 0.23
C PHE A 144 23.58 7.55 -0.85
N LYS A 145 23.77 8.17 -2.03
CA LYS A 145 24.60 7.59 -3.10
C LYS A 145 26.08 7.56 -2.72
N ASP A 146 26.53 8.59 -1.99
CA ASP A 146 27.94 8.74 -1.64
C ASP A 146 28.32 7.96 -0.37
N PHE A 147 27.41 7.88 0.61
CA PHE A 147 27.72 7.31 1.94
C PHE A 147 26.66 6.33 2.49
N GLY A 148 25.59 6.07 1.74
CA GLY A 148 24.51 5.20 2.18
C GLY A 148 24.87 3.72 2.15
N THR A 149 24.31 2.95 3.08
CA THR A 149 24.34 1.49 3.05
C THR A 149 22.91 0.97 3.02
N LEU A 150 22.62 0.05 2.09
CA LEU A 150 21.34 -0.62 1.99
C LEU A 150 21.49 -2.09 2.35
N ALA A 151 20.69 -2.56 3.31
CA ALA A 151 20.54 -3.97 3.60
C ALA A 151 19.15 -4.44 3.17
N ILE A 152 19.09 -5.55 2.43
CA ILE A 152 17.84 -6.22 2.08
C ILE A 152 17.79 -7.51 2.88
N ILE A 153 16.72 -7.68 3.65
CA ILE A 153 16.51 -8.82 4.53
C ILE A 153 15.32 -9.59 4.00
N ASP A 154 15.50 -10.88 3.76
CA ASP A 154 14.43 -11.80 3.36
C ASP A 154 14.19 -12.83 4.47
N LEU A 155 12.93 -13.23 4.63
CA LEU A 155 12.52 -14.21 5.63
C LEU A 155 12.54 -15.61 5.04
N ASN A 156 13.67 -16.28 5.22
CA ASN A 156 13.83 -17.68 4.83
C ASN A 156 12.70 -18.55 5.40
N TYR A 157 12.13 -19.41 4.56
CA TYR A 157 11.05 -20.35 4.92
C TYR A 157 9.73 -19.71 5.40
N PHE A 158 9.51 -18.41 5.16
CA PHE A 158 8.24 -17.76 5.55
C PHE A 158 7.01 -18.44 4.92
N LYS A 159 7.13 -18.99 3.71
CA LYS A 159 6.08 -19.80 3.08
C LYS A 159 5.68 -21.00 3.92
N ILE A 160 6.63 -21.70 4.57
CA ILE A 160 6.33 -22.85 5.44
C ILE A 160 5.48 -22.41 6.64
N ILE A 161 5.74 -21.21 7.19
CA ILE A 161 4.94 -20.66 8.29
C ILE A 161 3.51 -20.42 7.82
N ASN A 162 3.32 -19.81 6.65
CA ASN A 162 2.00 -19.59 6.06
C ASN A 162 1.27 -20.91 5.80
N ASP A 163 1.96 -21.89 5.23
CA ASP A 163 1.38 -23.18 4.85
C ASP A 163 1.02 -24.03 6.10
N THR A 164 1.79 -23.91 7.19
CA THR A 164 1.58 -24.69 8.43
C THR A 164 0.56 -24.05 9.36
N TYR A 165 0.57 -22.72 9.48
CA TYR A 165 -0.19 -21.99 10.51
C TYR A 165 -1.21 -21.01 9.95
N GLY A 166 -1.28 -20.87 8.62
CA GLY A 166 -2.16 -19.93 7.93
C GLY A 166 -1.61 -18.51 7.89
N HIS A 167 -2.16 -17.72 6.96
CA HIS A 167 -1.75 -16.34 6.70
C HIS A 167 -1.87 -15.41 7.92
N ILE A 168 -2.87 -15.63 8.78
CA ILE A 168 -3.06 -14.80 10.00
C ILE A 168 -1.84 -14.90 10.93
N ILE A 169 -1.20 -16.07 11.01
CA ILE A 169 0.01 -16.26 11.82
C ILE A 169 1.23 -15.68 11.08
N GLY A 170 1.30 -15.86 9.76
CA GLY A 170 2.30 -15.20 8.91
C GLY A 170 2.34 -13.68 9.10
N ASP A 171 1.17 -13.05 9.08
CA ASP A 171 1.01 -11.61 9.30
C ASP A 171 1.55 -11.17 10.66
N LYS A 172 1.27 -11.94 11.73
CA LYS A 172 1.83 -11.67 13.06
C LYS A 172 3.34 -11.78 13.09
N VAL A 173 3.92 -12.74 12.37
CA VAL A 173 5.38 -12.89 12.26
C VAL A 173 5.98 -11.69 11.53
N LEU A 174 5.37 -11.23 10.43
CA LEU A 174 5.80 -10.04 9.71
C LEU A 174 5.76 -8.79 10.59
N ILE A 175 4.66 -8.58 11.33
CA ILE A 175 4.52 -7.48 12.28
C ILE A 175 5.60 -7.55 13.37
N TYR A 176 5.83 -8.74 13.93
CA TYR A 176 6.84 -8.95 14.96
C TYR A 176 8.23 -8.57 14.47
N ILE A 177 8.65 -9.12 13.33
CA ILE A 177 9.98 -8.86 12.77
C ILE A 177 10.14 -7.40 12.36
N ALA A 178 9.14 -6.81 11.73
CA ALA A 178 9.15 -5.39 11.39
C ALA A 178 9.33 -4.50 12.63
N ASN A 179 8.78 -4.89 13.78
CA ASN A 179 9.00 -4.17 15.04
C ASN A 179 10.37 -4.42 15.67
N GLN A 180 11.03 -5.55 15.40
CA GLN A 180 12.41 -5.79 15.85
C GLN A 180 13.45 -5.03 15.02
N LEU A 181 13.11 -4.66 13.79
CA LEU A 181 13.99 -3.93 12.86
C LEU A 181 13.80 -2.40 12.90
N LYS A 182 12.81 -1.90 13.65
CA LYS A 182 12.61 -0.45 13.90
C LYS A 182 13.66 0.09 14.85
#